data_AF-A0AA88AXZ2-F1
#
_entry.id   AF-A0AA88AXZ2-F1
#
_cell.length_a   1.000
_cell.length_b   1.000
_cell.length_c   1.000
_cell.angle_alpha   90.00
_cell.angle_beta   90.00
_cell.angle_gamma   90.00
#
_symmetry.space_group_name_H-M   'P 1'
#
loop_
_entity.id
_entity.type
_entity.pdbx_description
1 polymer ?
#
loop_
_entity_poly.entity_id
_entity_poly.type
_entity_poly.pdbx_seq_one_letter_code
_entity_poly.pdbx_strand_id
1 'polypeptide(L)'
;MTLMSPKIFLSLRITRMKIPNFASFGRKLDQLFATLFRLLVLCCSHYLFFIKLGYFVTLSLVGYLALTVFSKTRNVSLTSSNTNTNSTGPSVSTSMPKQLDLFFTSVSATTVSSMSTVEMEVFSNSQLIILTILMVLGGEVFTSLLEIQLERAKHPNKPTMLTCDQKVHELTGVRPSDHRDIENGYKPNFDVDTEYLKHNSRKYLGYVVLGYHLVVHIIGSLSVYTYIIFSPSSTQVLKTKDIRTQTFSVFSTVSTFSNCGFIPTNENMIAFKTKSGLLLLLAAQVLLGNTLYPFFLRFAIWVLEKITGKREFGYLLRNHRDVGYDHLLSSVHSAFLALTVLSFILVQIILFCTLEWNSEGLAGMSWYQRFVATLFQVVNSRHAGESVVDISTISSAILVLFVIMM
;
A
#
# COMPACT_ATOMS: atom_id res chain seq x y z
N MET A 1 -49.13 47.22 -60.14
CA MET A 1 -49.80 45.90 -60.20
C MET A 1 -48.74 44.86 -59.85
N THR A 2 -48.79 44.08 -58.77
CA THR A 2 -49.90 43.73 -57.87
C THR A 2 -49.29 42.97 -56.67
N LEU A 3 -49.78 43.25 -55.46
CA LEU A 3 -50.02 42.33 -54.32
C LEU A 3 -48.87 41.51 -53.68
N MET A 4 -48.35 42.04 -52.57
CA MET A 4 -48.59 41.61 -51.17
C MET A 4 -49.04 40.14 -50.87
N SER A 5 -48.15 39.39 -50.18
CA SER A 5 -48.32 38.41 -49.06
C SER A 5 -49.17 37.12 -49.26
N PRO A 6 -49.17 36.11 -48.34
CA PRO A 6 -48.33 35.83 -47.14
C PRO A 6 -47.82 34.37 -47.07
N LYS A 7 -46.75 34.08 -46.30
CA LYS A 7 -46.67 32.85 -45.46
C LYS A 7 -45.82 33.09 -44.21
N ILE A 8 -46.54 33.18 -43.10
CA ILE A 8 -46.07 33.15 -41.72
C ILE A 8 -45.76 31.68 -41.39
N PHE A 9 -44.55 31.37 -40.93
CA PHE A 9 -44.32 30.20 -40.07
C PHE A 9 -43.31 30.55 -38.98
N LEU A 10 -43.82 30.50 -37.75
CA LEU A 10 -43.18 30.86 -36.51
C LEU A 10 -42.11 29.81 -36.16
N SER A 11 -40.82 30.14 -36.24
CA SER A 11 -39.74 29.30 -35.72
C SER A 11 -39.41 29.72 -34.29
N LEU A 12 -39.85 28.92 -33.31
CA LEU A 12 -39.40 29.01 -31.92
C LEU A 12 -37.88 28.77 -31.87
N ARG A 13 -37.12 29.83 -31.59
CA ARG A 13 -35.69 29.76 -31.32
C ARG A 13 -35.48 29.18 -29.92
N ILE A 14 -35.36 27.86 -29.80
CA ILE A 14 -34.87 27.21 -28.58
C ILE A 14 -33.39 27.57 -28.45
N THR A 15 -33.08 28.50 -27.55
CA THR A 15 -31.71 28.81 -27.13
C THR A 15 -31.15 27.60 -26.41
N ARG A 16 -30.47 26.70 -27.13
CA ARG A 16 -29.60 25.69 -26.51
C ARG A 16 -28.47 26.41 -25.77
N MET A 17 -28.63 26.62 -24.46
CA MET A 17 -27.50 26.84 -23.56
C MET A 17 -26.59 25.62 -23.69
N LYS A 18 -25.39 25.83 -24.26
CA LYS A 18 -24.31 24.84 -24.22
C LYS A 18 -23.90 24.66 -22.77
N ILE A 19 -24.29 23.52 -22.19
CA ILE A 19 -23.78 23.03 -20.91
C ILE A 19 -22.25 22.87 -21.07
N PRO A 20 -21.40 23.51 -20.25
CA PRO A 20 -19.96 23.34 -20.34
C PRO A 20 -19.60 21.89 -20.00
N ASN A 21 -18.81 21.27 -20.88
CA ASN A 21 -18.35 19.89 -20.79
C ASN A 21 -17.83 19.55 -19.37
N PHE A 22 -18.46 18.59 -18.69
CA PHE A 22 -18.07 18.08 -17.37
C PHE A 22 -16.59 17.63 -17.32
N ALA A 23 -16.06 17.15 -18.44
CA ALA A 23 -14.65 16.77 -18.60
C ALA A 23 -13.66 17.95 -18.63
N SER A 24 -14.13 19.19 -18.88
CA SER A 24 -13.31 20.41 -18.78
C SER A 24 -13.26 20.95 -17.34
N PHE A 25 -14.34 20.76 -16.59
CA PHE A 25 -14.41 21.10 -15.18
C PHE A 25 -13.53 20.16 -14.35
N GLY A 26 -13.58 18.85 -14.59
CA GLY A 26 -12.69 17.88 -13.96
C GLY A 26 -11.20 18.18 -14.21
N ARG A 27 -10.81 18.50 -15.45
CA ARG A 27 -9.42 18.88 -15.77
C ARG A 27 -8.97 20.18 -15.11
N LYS A 28 -9.87 21.16 -14.97
CA LYS A 28 -9.59 22.40 -14.25
C LYS A 28 -9.49 22.16 -12.74
N LEU A 29 -10.33 21.29 -12.19
CA LEU A 29 -10.29 20.88 -10.78
C LEU A 29 -8.97 20.16 -10.48
N ASP A 30 -8.57 19.21 -11.33
CA ASP A 30 -7.29 18.49 -11.23
C ASP A 30 -6.09 19.43 -11.37
N GLN A 31 -6.15 20.40 -12.28
CA GLN A 31 -5.12 21.43 -12.40
C GLN A 31 -5.08 22.34 -11.17
N LEU A 32 -6.23 22.65 -10.57
CA LEU A 32 -6.35 23.48 -9.37
C LEU A 32 -5.84 22.73 -8.14
N PHE A 33 -6.18 21.45 -7.97
CA PHE A 33 -5.59 20.57 -6.96
C PHE A 33 -4.10 20.39 -7.17
N ALA A 34 -3.63 20.21 -8.42
CA ALA A 34 -2.22 20.09 -8.73
C ALA A 34 -1.45 21.40 -8.51
N THR A 35 -2.08 22.56 -8.69
CA THR A 35 -1.46 23.87 -8.40
C THR A 35 -1.50 24.21 -6.92
N LEU A 36 -2.59 23.91 -6.21
CA LEU A 36 -2.66 24.03 -4.75
C LEU A 36 -1.64 23.10 -4.09
N PHE A 37 -1.56 21.85 -4.54
CA PHE A 37 -0.57 20.88 -4.08
C PHE A 37 0.85 21.36 -4.35
N ARG A 38 1.13 21.88 -5.56
CA ARG A 38 2.45 22.47 -5.89
C ARG A 38 2.77 23.69 -5.04
N LEU A 39 1.81 24.58 -4.81
CA LEU A 39 1.98 25.77 -3.98
C LEU A 39 2.29 25.38 -2.53
N LEU A 40 1.57 24.38 -2.01
CA LEU A 40 1.75 23.85 -0.66
C LEU A 40 3.11 23.14 -0.52
N VAL A 41 3.51 22.37 -1.53
CA VAL A 41 4.82 21.69 -1.60
C VAL A 41 5.98 22.67 -1.75
N LEU A 42 5.82 23.77 -2.51
CA LEU A 42 6.84 24.80 -2.70
C LEU A 42 6.99 25.71 -1.47
N CYS A 43 5.89 26.15 -0.85
CA CYS A 43 5.94 26.95 0.39
C CYS A 43 6.50 26.15 1.59
N CYS A 44 6.33 24.83 1.63
CA CYS A 44 6.74 23.98 2.75
C CYS A 44 7.90 23.03 2.42
N SER A 45 8.78 23.34 1.46
CA SER A 45 9.95 22.47 1.19
C SER A 45 10.84 22.30 2.42
N HIS A 46 10.88 23.31 3.30
CA HIS A 46 11.60 23.30 4.59
C HIS A 46 10.88 22.53 5.72
N TYR A 47 9.64 22.05 5.48
CA TYR A 47 8.74 21.45 6.47
C TYR A 47 8.20 20.08 6.02
N LEU A 48 9.03 19.24 5.38
CA LEU A 48 8.65 17.88 4.95
C LEU A 48 8.00 17.07 6.10
N PHE A 49 8.51 17.24 7.31
CA PHE A 49 7.93 16.66 8.53
C PHE A 49 6.46 17.05 8.74
N PHE A 50 6.11 18.35 8.66
CA PHE A 50 4.74 18.81 8.88
C PHE A 50 3.79 18.37 7.77
N ILE A 51 4.29 18.21 6.54
CA ILE A 51 3.50 17.64 5.44
C ILE A 51 3.17 16.17 5.75
N LYS A 52 4.16 15.36 6.16
CA LYS A 52 3.93 13.96 6.56
C LYS A 52 2.99 13.87 7.76
N LEU A 53 3.20 14.69 8.79
CA LEU A 53 2.31 14.75 9.96
C LEU A 53 0.88 15.13 9.56
N GLY A 54 0.71 16.17 8.75
CA GLY A 54 -0.59 16.59 8.23
C GLY A 54 -1.28 15.48 7.41
N TYR A 55 -0.53 14.73 6.61
CA TYR A 55 -1.03 13.57 5.88
C TYR A 55 -1.61 12.50 6.83
N PHE A 56 -0.85 12.06 7.84
CA PHE A 56 -1.33 11.04 8.78
C PHE A 56 -2.53 11.53 9.62
N VAL A 57 -2.50 12.79 10.08
CA VAL A 57 -3.60 13.38 10.86
C VAL A 57 -4.88 13.50 10.02
N THR A 58 -4.78 14.01 8.81
CA THR A 58 -5.95 14.16 7.91
C THR A 58 -6.50 12.81 7.47
N LEU A 59 -5.63 11.86 7.13
CA LEU A 59 -6.04 10.50 6.76
C LEU A 59 -6.76 9.80 7.93
N SER A 60 -6.24 9.92 9.15
CA SER A 60 -6.88 9.37 10.35
C SER A 60 -8.24 10.00 10.64
N LEU A 61 -8.37 11.33 10.45
CA LEU A 61 -9.64 12.05 10.64
C LEU A 61 -10.68 11.64 9.59
N VAL A 62 -10.27 11.55 8.32
CA VAL A 62 -11.14 11.10 7.22
C VAL A 62 -11.58 9.66 7.45
N GLY A 63 -10.68 8.78 7.87
CA GLY A 63 -10.98 7.40 8.25
C GLY A 63 -12.02 7.32 9.37
N TYR A 64 -11.87 8.13 10.42
CA TYR A 64 -12.81 8.19 11.54
C TYR A 64 -14.20 8.64 11.08
N LEU A 65 -14.27 9.71 10.28
CA LEU A 65 -15.53 10.20 9.73
C LEU A 65 -16.20 9.12 8.86
N ALA A 66 -15.43 8.43 8.01
CA ALA A 66 -15.94 7.34 7.19
C ALA A 66 -16.49 6.19 8.06
N LEU A 67 -15.72 5.71 9.05
CA LEU A 67 -16.18 4.65 9.97
C LEU A 67 -17.46 5.04 10.71
N THR A 68 -17.59 6.31 11.11
CA THR A 68 -18.77 6.85 11.80
C THR A 68 -20.00 6.92 10.89
N VAL A 69 -19.82 7.36 9.64
CA VAL A 69 -20.92 7.43 8.66
C VAL A 69 -21.47 6.04 8.37
N PHE A 70 -20.60 5.07 8.10
CA PHE A 70 -21.04 3.70 7.80
C PHE A 70 -21.59 2.98 9.03
N SER A 71 -21.11 3.32 10.24
CA SER A 71 -21.70 2.89 11.51
C SER A 71 -23.17 3.36 11.63
N LYS A 72 -23.43 4.64 11.35
CA LYS A 72 -24.78 5.22 11.41
C LYS A 72 -25.72 4.62 10.35
N THR A 73 -25.23 4.40 9.12
CA THR A 73 -26.03 3.78 8.05
C THR A 73 -26.49 2.36 8.42
N ARG A 74 -25.61 1.57 9.06
CA ARG A 74 -25.98 0.25 9.59
C ARG A 74 -27.12 0.36 10.61
N ASN A 75 -27.06 1.33 11.53
CA ASN A 75 -28.09 1.51 12.56
C ASN A 75 -29.45 1.84 11.96
N VAL A 76 -29.51 2.71 10.95
CA VAL A 76 -30.75 3.05 10.23
C VAL A 76 -31.33 1.80 9.54
N SER A 77 -30.48 0.97 8.94
CA SER A 77 -30.92 -0.29 8.32
C SER A 77 -31.48 -1.29 9.34
N LEU A 78 -30.85 -1.41 10.51
CA LEU A 78 -31.30 -2.30 11.58
C LEU A 78 -32.60 -1.82 12.23
N THR A 79 -32.75 -0.51 12.50
CA THR A 79 -34.00 0.05 13.05
C THR A 79 -35.16 -0.04 12.07
N SER A 80 -34.93 0.14 10.77
CA SER A 80 -35.97 -0.02 9.75
C SER A 80 -36.34 -1.49 9.47
N SER A 81 -35.46 -2.43 9.82
CA SER A 81 -35.74 -3.87 9.76
C SER A 81 -36.53 -4.36 10.97
N ASN A 82 -36.33 -3.77 12.15
CA ASN A 82 -36.92 -4.25 13.41
C ASN A 82 -38.36 -3.76 13.64
N THR A 83 -38.90 -2.90 12.79
CA THR A 83 -40.31 -2.44 12.88
C THR A 83 -41.32 -3.50 12.41
N ASN A 84 -40.88 -4.68 11.95
CA ASN A 84 -41.76 -5.72 11.40
C ASN A 84 -41.77 -7.07 12.14
N THR A 85 -41.12 -7.23 13.29
CA THR A 85 -41.11 -8.53 14.00
C THR A 85 -41.23 -8.39 15.52
N ASN A 86 -42.41 -8.72 16.04
CA ASN A 86 -42.59 -9.11 17.43
C ASN A 86 -41.94 -10.49 17.63
N SER A 87 -40.66 -10.54 17.97
CA SER A 87 -40.03 -11.79 18.42
C SER A 87 -39.02 -11.50 19.52
N THR A 88 -39.39 -11.91 20.73
CA THR A 88 -38.55 -12.02 21.92
C THR A 88 -37.51 -13.13 21.69
N GLY A 89 -36.31 -12.74 21.26
CA GLY A 89 -35.10 -13.56 21.31
C GLY A 89 -34.00 -12.78 22.04
N PRO A 90 -32.98 -13.44 22.61
CA PRO A 90 -31.95 -12.76 23.38
C PRO A 90 -31.17 -11.83 22.44
N SER A 91 -31.36 -10.53 22.60
CA SER A 91 -30.57 -9.52 21.91
C SER A 91 -29.13 -9.64 22.42
N VAL A 92 -28.24 -10.22 21.61
CA VAL A 92 -26.81 -9.97 21.78
C VAL A 92 -26.66 -8.47 21.63
N SER A 93 -26.47 -7.79 22.76
CA SER A 93 -26.24 -6.35 22.81
C SER A 93 -24.87 -6.08 22.19
N THR A 94 -24.80 -5.96 20.87
CA THR A 94 -23.65 -5.41 20.18
C THR A 94 -23.55 -3.94 20.60
N SER A 95 -22.95 -3.68 21.75
CA SER A 95 -22.73 -2.32 22.24
C SER A 95 -21.91 -1.60 21.18
N MET A 96 -22.51 -0.60 20.54
CA MET A 96 -21.86 0.13 19.47
C MET A 96 -20.53 0.70 19.95
N PRO A 97 -19.47 0.63 19.12
CA PRO A 97 -18.21 1.26 19.43
C PRO A 97 -18.42 2.73 19.79
N LYS A 98 -17.81 3.19 20.89
CA LYS A 98 -17.88 4.61 21.23
C LYS A 98 -17.15 5.39 20.14
N GLN A 99 -17.49 6.67 19.97
CA GLN A 99 -16.82 7.53 18.98
C GLN A 99 -15.30 7.55 19.17
N LEU A 100 -14.85 7.57 20.42
CA LEU A 100 -13.42 7.52 20.75
C LEU A 100 -12.76 6.21 20.30
N ASP A 101 -13.47 5.08 20.39
CA ASP A 101 -12.98 3.78 19.94
C ASP A 101 -12.82 3.73 18.41
N LEU A 102 -13.77 4.31 17.67
CA LEU A 102 -13.69 4.42 16.21
C LEU A 102 -12.54 5.33 15.77
N PHE A 103 -12.32 6.44 16.50
CA PHE A 103 -11.18 7.32 16.23
C PHE A 103 -9.86 6.60 16.49
N PHE A 104 -9.73 5.92 17.63
CA PHE A 104 -8.57 5.12 17.97
C PHE A 104 -8.28 4.05 16.92
N THR A 105 -9.31 3.31 16.50
CA THR A 105 -9.18 2.27 15.46
C THR A 105 -8.74 2.86 14.12
N SER A 106 -9.27 4.05 13.75
CA SER A 106 -8.86 4.75 12.52
C SER A 106 -7.39 5.15 12.55
N VAL A 107 -6.94 5.76 13.66
CA VAL A 107 -5.54 6.13 13.87
C VAL A 107 -4.66 4.88 13.84
N SER A 108 -5.09 3.80 14.49
CA SER A 108 -4.36 2.54 14.53
C SER A 108 -4.21 1.90 13.15
N ALA A 109 -5.28 1.83 12.35
CA ALA A 109 -5.21 1.33 10.97
C ALA A 109 -4.32 2.21 10.07
N THR A 110 -4.39 3.54 10.26
CA THR A 110 -3.61 4.50 9.47
C THR A 110 -2.13 4.49 9.85
N THR A 111 -1.81 4.25 11.12
CA THR A 111 -0.43 4.11 11.62
C THR A 111 0.08 2.68 11.55
N VAL A 112 -0.77 1.73 11.11
CA VAL A 112 -0.41 0.33 10.91
C VAL A 112 0.08 -0.30 12.23
N SER A 113 -0.55 0.07 13.36
CA SER A 113 -0.13 -0.39 14.70
C SER A 113 -0.97 -1.54 15.26
N SER A 114 -2.09 -1.90 14.61
CA SER A 114 -3.09 -2.91 15.01
C SER A 114 -3.58 -2.92 16.45
N MET A 115 -3.44 -1.81 17.18
CA MET A 115 -4.09 -1.65 18.48
C MET A 115 -5.58 -1.37 18.27
N SER A 116 -6.47 -2.13 18.90
CA SER A 116 -7.91 -1.87 18.85
C SER A 116 -8.54 -1.99 20.23
N THR A 117 -9.45 -1.08 20.56
CA THR A 117 -10.32 -1.18 21.75
C THR A 117 -11.62 -1.92 21.45
N VAL A 118 -11.84 -2.26 20.17
CA VAL A 118 -13.06 -2.88 19.66
C VAL A 118 -12.72 -4.15 18.92
N GLU A 119 -13.52 -5.18 19.18
CA GLU A 119 -13.49 -6.45 18.47
C GLU A 119 -13.70 -6.30 16.96
N MET A 120 -12.92 -7.02 16.16
CA MET A 120 -12.94 -6.89 14.70
C MET A 120 -14.25 -7.38 14.07
N GLU A 121 -14.91 -8.37 14.69
CA GLU A 121 -16.18 -8.93 14.23
C GLU A 121 -17.37 -7.96 14.41
N VAL A 122 -17.22 -6.93 15.25
CA VAL A 122 -18.24 -5.88 15.41
C VAL A 122 -18.33 -5.00 14.16
N PHE A 123 -17.24 -4.86 13.39
CA PHE A 123 -17.21 -3.99 12.21
C PHE A 123 -17.98 -4.58 11.04
N SER A 124 -18.66 -3.70 10.29
CA SER A 124 -19.32 -4.10 9.04
C SER A 124 -18.31 -4.40 7.96
N ASN A 125 -18.71 -5.21 6.98
CA ASN A 125 -17.96 -5.40 5.75
C ASN A 125 -17.51 -4.07 5.10
N SER A 126 -18.35 -3.03 5.10
CA SER A 126 -17.98 -1.71 4.58
C SER A 126 -16.93 -1.01 5.44
N GLN A 127 -17.02 -1.12 6.77
CA GLN A 127 -16.02 -0.59 7.69
C GLN A 127 -14.68 -1.33 7.57
N LEU A 128 -14.70 -2.65 7.41
CA LEU A 128 -13.48 -3.43 7.14
C LEU A 128 -12.81 -3.00 5.83
N ILE A 129 -13.58 -2.67 4.78
CA ILE A 129 -13.03 -2.11 3.54
C ILE A 129 -12.40 -0.74 3.79
N ILE A 130 -13.01 0.12 4.60
CA ILE A 130 -12.43 1.42 4.96
C ILE A 130 -11.10 1.22 5.71
N LEU A 131 -11.07 0.34 6.71
CA LEU A 131 -9.84 -0.01 7.42
C LEU A 131 -8.78 -0.55 6.47
N THR A 132 -9.17 -1.39 5.51
CA THR A 132 -8.27 -1.89 4.45
C THR A 132 -7.64 -0.73 3.66
N ILE A 133 -8.44 0.25 3.24
CA ILE A 133 -7.94 1.43 2.52
C ILE A 133 -6.98 2.24 3.41
N LEU A 134 -7.31 2.43 4.69
CA LEU A 134 -6.42 3.13 5.63
C LEU A 134 -5.09 2.41 5.81
N MET A 135 -5.09 1.07 5.92
CA MET A 135 -3.87 0.26 6.03
C MET A 135 -3.01 0.30 4.75
N VAL A 136 -3.62 0.34 3.56
CA VAL A 136 -2.89 0.53 2.30
C VAL A 136 -2.22 1.90 2.27
N LEU A 137 -2.98 2.96 2.58
CA LEU A 137 -2.49 4.33 2.51
C LEU A 137 -1.46 4.64 3.60
N GLY A 138 -1.64 4.09 4.80
CA GLY A 138 -0.73 4.22 5.94
C GLY A 138 0.54 3.38 5.84
N GLY A 139 0.55 2.36 4.97
CA GLY A 139 1.66 1.42 4.83
C GLY A 139 2.97 2.08 4.40
N GLU A 140 4.09 1.59 4.93
CA GLU A 140 5.43 2.12 4.66
C GLU A 140 5.77 2.10 3.16
N VAL A 141 5.44 1.00 2.47
CA VAL A 141 5.69 0.88 1.03
C VAL A 141 4.92 1.93 0.23
N PHE A 142 3.65 2.18 0.59
CA PHE A 142 2.82 3.18 -0.11
C PHE A 142 3.28 4.61 0.19
N THR A 143 3.57 4.92 1.44
CA THR A 143 4.08 6.24 1.83
C THR A 143 5.43 6.53 1.18
N SER A 144 6.31 5.53 1.06
CA SER A 144 7.57 5.66 0.30
C SER A 144 7.36 5.98 -1.18
N LEU A 145 6.31 5.43 -1.81
CA LEU A 145 5.92 5.78 -3.19
C LEU A 145 5.45 7.23 -3.29
N LEU A 146 4.66 7.69 -2.32
CA LEU A 146 4.16 9.07 -2.26
C LEU A 146 5.33 10.07 -2.13
N GLU A 147 6.36 9.71 -1.38
CA GLU A 147 7.60 10.50 -1.26
C GLU A 147 8.32 10.66 -2.60
N ILE A 148 8.44 9.58 -3.39
CA ILE A 148 9.00 9.66 -4.75
C ILE A 148 8.22 10.65 -5.62
N GLN A 149 6.89 10.66 -5.53
CA GLN A 149 6.04 11.56 -6.32
C GLN A 149 6.13 13.02 -5.84
N LEU A 150 6.20 13.23 -4.53
CA LEU A 150 6.37 14.56 -3.92
C LEU A 150 7.68 15.22 -4.35
N GLU A 151 8.78 14.48 -4.28
CA GLU A 151 10.08 14.99 -4.71
C GLU A 151 10.12 15.29 -6.21
N ARG A 152 9.44 14.47 -7.03
CA ARG A 152 9.26 14.77 -8.45
C ARG A 152 8.46 16.05 -8.69
N ALA A 153 7.47 16.34 -7.84
CA ALA A 153 6.69 17.57 -7.93
C ALA A 153 7.46 18.83 -7.49
N LYS A 154 8.47 18.69 -6.61
CA LYS A 154 9.36 19.79 -6.18
C LYS A 154 10.33 20.23 -7.28
N HIS A 155 10.77 19.31 -8.13
CA HIS A 155 11.61 19.61 -9.29
C HIS A 155 10.83 19.37 -10.59
N PRO A 156 9.80 20.18 -10.89
CA PRO A 156 9.10 20.09 -12.16
C PRO A 156 10.12 20.40 -13.26
N ASN A 157 10.37 19.41 -14.12
CA ASN A 157 11.29 19.45 -15.24
C ASN A 157 11.61 20.86 -15.75
N LYS A 158 12.91 21.21 -15.85
CA LYS A 158 13.32 22.06 -16.97
C LYS A 158 13.02 21.23 -18.23
N PRO A 159 12.15 21.68 -19.15
CA PRO A 159 12.00 21.00 -20.42
C PRO A 159 13.34 21.11 -21.14
N THR A 160 14.04 19.99 -21.31
CA THR A 160 15.17 19.91 -22.24
C THR A 160 14.60 20.05 -23.65
N MET A 161 14.41 21.29 -24.12
CA MET A 161 14.32 21.58 -25.54
C MET A 161 15.70 21.34 -26.14
N LEU A 162 15.99 20.10 -26.52
CA LEU A 162 17.00 19.80 -27.54
C LEU A 162 16.45 18.68 -28.42
N THR A 163 15.37 18.99 -29.13
CA THR A 163 15.22 18.43 -30.48
C THR A 163 16.31 19.12 -31.30
N CYS A 164 17.50 18.53 -31.35
CA CYS A 164 18.45 18.89 -32.38
C CYS A 164 17.82 18.44 -33.70
N ASP A 165 17.38 19.41 -34.50
CA ASP A 165 17.03 19.22 -35.91
C ASP A 165 18.25 18.63 -36.61
N GLN A 166 18.31 17.30 -36.67
CA GLN A 166 19.28 16.58 -37.47
C GLN A 166 18.56 16.02 -38.69
N LYS A 167 18.07 16.93 -39.54
CA LYS A 167 17.76 16.69 -40.94
C LYS A 167 17.86 18.02 -41.69
N VAL A 168 18.63 18.00 -42.79
CA VAL A 168 18.88 19.08 -43.76
C VAL A 168 20.09 19.99 -43.45
N HIS A 169 21.28 19.48 -43.74
CA HIS A 169 22.19 20.14 -44.70
C HIS A 169 23.31 19.17 -45.10
N GLU A 170 22.99 18.29 -46.05
CA GLU A 170 23.99 17.72 -46.97
C GLU A 170 23.78 18.41 -48.32
N LEU A 171 24.88 18.66 -49.05
CA LEU A 171 25.04 19.48 -50.27
C LEU A 171 25.10 21.00 -49.98
N THR A 172 26.15 21.77 -50.28
CA THR A 172 27.26 21.70 -51.26
C THR A 172 28.46 22.51 -50.74
N GLY A 173 29.68 22.13 -51.11
CA GLY A 173 30.92 22.55 -50.45
C GLY A 173 31.56 23.88 -50.85
N VAL A 174 32.54 24.29 -50.03
CA VAL A 174 33.66 25.20 -50.32
C VAL A 174 34.86 24.81 -49.42
N ARG A 175 36.09 25.00 -49.94
CA ARG A 175 37.42 24.54 -49.48
C ARG A 175 37.95 25.13 -48.13
N PRO A 176 39.04 24.57 -47.55
CA PRO A 176 39.52 24.88 -46.20
C PRO A 176 40.70 25.88 -46.18
N SER A 177 40.72 26.75 -45.15
CA SER A 177 41.94 27.38 -44.60
C SER A 177 41.59 28.31 -43.43
N ASP A 178 41.97 27.93 -42.21
CA ASP A 178 42.96 28.64 -41.38
C ASP A 178 42.82 28.35 -39.88
N HIS A 179 43.96 28.03 -39.28
CA HIS A 179 44.21 27.83 -37.85
C HIS A 179 43.66 28.97 -36.99
N ARG A 180 42.96 28.63 -35.89
CA ARG A 180 43.22 29.15 -34.53
C ARG A 180 42.83 28.12 -33.48
N ASP A 181 43.78 27.80 -32.63
CA ASP A 181 43.63 27.06 -31.39
C ASP A 181 42.66 27.80 -30.45
N ILE A 182 41.58 27.12 -30.05
CA ILE A 182 40.89 27.38 -28.80
C ILE A 182 40.66 26.02 -28.16
N GLU A 183 41.49 25.71 -27.18
CA GLU A 183 41.30 24.67 -26.18
C GLU A 183 40.02 24.99 -25.39
N ASN A 184 38.88 24.56 -25.92
CA ASN A 184 37.62 24.52 -25.17
C ASN A 184 37.39 23.08 -24.74
N GLY A 185 37.48 22.85 -23.42
CA GLY A 185 37.12 21.59 -22.78
C GLY A 185 35.70 21.17 -23.14
N TYR A 186 35.59 20.30 -24.13
CA TYR A 186 34.32 19.73 -24.59
C TYR A 186 33.91 18.58 -23.65
N LYS A 187 33.14 18.90 -22.61
CA LYS A 187 32.40 17.92 -21.77
C LYS A 187 30.85 18.04 -21.86
N PRO A 188 30.19 18.37 -22.99
CA PRO A 188 28.74 18.56 -22.97
C PRO A 188 27.90 17.26 -23.03
N ASN A 189 28.47 16.12 -23.45
CA ASN A 189 27.65 14.93 -23.74
C ASN A 189 27.52 13.92 -22.58
N PHE A 190 28.51 13.84 -21.68
CA PHE A 190 28.49 12.85 -20.60
C PHE A 190 27.58 13.25 -19.43
N ASP A 191 27.58 14.53 -19.05
CA ASP A 191 26.75 15.02 -17.94
C ASP A 191 25.27 15.05 -18.30
N VAL A 192 24.92 15.38 -19.55
CA VAL A 192 23.52 15.41 -20.02
C VAL A 192 22.92 14.00 -20.13
N ASP A 193 23.67 13.01 -20.64
CA ASP A 193 23.20 11.60 -20.70
C ASP A 193 23.01 11.02 -19.29
N THR A 194 23.90 11.35 -18.35
CA THR A 194 23.82 10.89 -16.95
C THR A 194 22.63 11.51 -16.21
N GLU A 195 22.37 12.80 -16.39
CA GLU A 195 21.22 13.49 -15.77
C GLU A 195 19.88 12.98 -16.36
N TYR A 196 19.83 12.78 -17.68
CA TYR A 196 18.69 12.18 -18.37
C TYR A 196 18.40 10.75 -17.87
N LEU A 197 19.44 9.93 -17.77
CA LEU A 197 19.33 8.55 -17.27
C LEU A 197 18.88 8.51 -15.81
N LYS A 198 19.41 9.40 -14.97
CA LYS A 198 19.00 9.55 -13.56
C LYS A 198 17.50 9.89 -13.45
N HIS A 199 17.05 10.90 -14.19
CA HIS A 199 15.64 11.31 -14.19
C HIS A 199 14.71 10.18 -14.66
N ASN A 200 15.04 9.51 -15.75
CA ASN A 200 14.25 8.38 -16.24
C ASN A 200 14.25 7.21 -15.26
N SER A 201 15.40 6.87 -14.69
CA SER A 201 15.52 5.80 -13.69
C SER A 201 14.62 6.03 -12.49
N ARG A 202 14.56 7.27 -11.98
CA ARG A 202 13.64 7.65 -10.89
C ARG A 202 12.17 7.47 -11.28
N LYS A 203 11.80 7.82 -12.52
CA LYS A 203 10.44 7.58 -13.05
C LYS A 203 10.12 6.08 -13.11
N TYR A 204 11.05 5.26 -13.61
CA TYR A 204 10.89 3.81 -13.65
C TYR A 204 10.82 3.20 -12.26
N LEU A 205 11.61 3.68 -11.29
CA LEU A 205 11.54 3.23 -9.90
C LEU A 205 10.14 3.40 -9.33
N GLY A 206 9.49 4.55 -9.54
CA GLY A 206 8.10 4.76 -9.13
C GLY A 206 7.12 3.76 -9.74
N TYR A 207 7.31 3.39 -11.02
CA TYR A 207 6.49 2.33 -11.64
C TYR A 207 6.78 0.94 -11.10
N VAL A 208 8.04 0.63 -10.77
CA VAL A 208 8.41 -0.66 -10.16
C VAL A 208 7.79 -0.79 -8.79
N VAL A 209 7.89 0.24 -7.94
CA VAL A 209 7.31 0.22 -6.58
C VAL A 209 5.78 0.08 -6.67
N LEU A 210 5.12 0.84 -7.53
CA LEU A 210 3.68 0.72 -7.74
C LEU A 210 3.29 -0.68 -8.27
N GLY A 211 4.04 -1.20 -9.25
CA GLY A 211 3.82 -2.52 -9.82
C GLY A 211 4.02 -3.63 -8.78
N TYR A 212 5.09 -3.55 -7.98
CA TYR A 212 5.36 -4.46 -6.88
C TYR A 212 4.19 -4.48 -5.89
N HIS A 213 3.76 -3.30 -5.43
CA HIS A 213 2.66 -3.16 -4.50
C HIS A 213 1.37 -3.78 -5.05
N LEU A 214 1.00 -3.49 -6.31
CA LEU A 214 -0.20 -4.06 -6.94
C LEU A 214 -0.11 -5.58 -7.11
N VAL A 215 1.03 -6.09 -7.58
CA VAL A 215 1.24 -7.52 -7.84
C VAL A 215 1.14 -8.32 -6.55
N VAL A 216 1.81 -7.88 -5.47
CA VAL A 216 1.79 -8.60 -4.19
C VAL A 216 0.38 -8.61 -3.59
N HIS A 217 -0.35 -7.50 -3.64
CA HIS A 217 -1.72 -7.46 -3.12
C HIS A 217 -2.71 -8.30 -3.94
N ILE A 218 -2.64 -8.23 -5.28
CA ILE A 218 -3.54 -9.00 -6.15
C ILE A 218 -3.26 -10.50 -6.01
N ILE A 219 -2.00 -10.91 -6.16
CA ILE A 219 -1.61 -12.32 -6.08
C ILE A 219 -1.81 -12.84 -4.65
N GLY A 220 -1.44 -12.06 -3.63
CA GLY A 220 -1.61 -12.41 -2.22
C GLY A 220 -3.08 -12.62 -1.85
N SER A 221 -3.95 -11.67 -2.22
CA SER A 221 -5.39 -11.74 -1.94
C SER A 221 -6.04 -12.89 -2.68
N LEU A 222 -5.66 -13.11 -3.94
CA LEU A 222 -6.13 -14.25 -4.71
C LEU A 222 -5.70 -15.57 -4.07
N SER A 223 -4.45 -15.67 -3.62
CA SER A 223 -3.92 -16.88 -2.98
C SER A 223 -4.64 -17.19 -1.67
N VAL A 224 -4.91 -16.19 -0.82
CA VAL A 224 -5.69 -16.36 0.42
C VAL A 224 -7.11 -16.80 0.07
N TYR A 225 -7.76 -16.11 -0.87
CA TYR A 225 -9.12 -16.40 -1.29
C TYR A 225 -9.28 -17.84 -1.81
N THR A 226 -8.37 -18.25 -2.69
CA THR A 226 -8.32 -19.60 -3.24
C THR A 226 -8.11 -20.63 -2.13
N TYR A 227 -7.20 -20.38 -1.18
CA TYR A 227 -6.98 -21.29 -0.05
C TYR A 227 -8.23 -21.47 0.81
N ILE A 228 -8.92 -20.37 1.16
CA ILE A 228 -10.11 -20.44 2.00
C ILE A 228 -11.23 -21.22 1.32
N ILE A 229 -11.45 -21.02 0.02
CA ILE A 229 -12.48 -21.75 -0.74
C ILE A 229 -12.17 -23.24 -0.82
N PHE A 230 -10.90 -23.61 -1.05
CA PHE A 230 -10.50 -25.01 -1.12
C PHE A 230 -10.49 -25.72 0.24
N SER A 231 -10.55 -24.98 1.35
CA SER A 231 -10.62 -25.53 2.70
C SER A 231 -12.03 -25.32 3.29
N PRO A 232 -12.92 -26.34 3.24
CA PRO A 232 -14.29 -26.23 3.76
C PRO A 232 -14.33 -25.81 5.24
N SER A 233 -13.38 -26.31 6.03
CA SER A 233 -13.26 -25.97 7.44
C SER A 233 -12.89 -24.49 7.66
N SER A 234 -12.01 -23.92 6.83
CA SER A 234 -11.68 -22.48 6.92
C SER A 234 -12.85 -21.60 6.48
N THR A 235 -13.57 -22.02 5.43
CA THR A 235 -14.81 -21.36 5.00
C THR A 235 -15.88 -21.41 6.09
N GLN A 236 -16.00 -22.53 6.81
CA GLN A 236 -16.97 -22.66 7.91
C GLN A 236 -16.68 -21.68 9.05
N VAL A 237 -15.41 -21.51 9.45
CA VAL A 237 -15.02 -20.52 10.47
C VAL A 237 -15.49 -19.11 10.10
N LEU A 238 -15.30 -18.69 8.84
CA LEU A 238 -15.75 -17.38 8.38
C LEU A 238 -17.28 -17.26 8.30
N LYS A 239 -17.97 -18.33 7.87
CA LYS A 239 -19.44 -18.34 7.80
C LYS A 239 -20.07 -18.23 9.18
N THR A 240 -19.51 -18.91 10.18
CA THR A 240 -20.00 -18.84 11.58
C THR A 240 -19.84 -17.44 12.17
N LYS A 241 -18.81 -16.70 11.73
CA LYS A 241 -18.51 -15.33 12.19
C LYS A 241 -19.10 -14.23 11.32
N ASP A 242 -19.96 -14.56 10.35
CA ASP A 242 -20.57 -13.63 9.36
C ASP A 242 -19.55 -12.76 8.57
N ILE A 243 -18.36 -13.31 8.32
CA ILE A 243 -17.29 -12.62 7.57
C ILE A 243 -17.34 -13.09 6.11
N ARG A 244 -17.45 -12.15 5.17
CA ARG A 244 -17.36 -12.46 3.74
C ARG A 244 -15.94 -12.88 3.39
N THR A 245 -15.80 -14.03 2.71
CA THR A 245 -14.51 -14.59 2.29
C THR A 245 -13.67 -13.63 1.44
N GLN A 246 -14.31 -12.85 0.55
CA GLN A 246 -13.63 -11.84 -0.27
C GLN A 246 -13.04 -10.72 0.59
N THR A 247 -13.84 -10.17 1.52
CA THR A 247 -13.37 -9.13 2.45
C THR A 247 -12.21 -9.68 3.29
N PHE A 248 -12.34 -10.88 3.85
CA PHE A 248 -11.29 -11.51 4.64
C PHE A 248 -9.98 -11.63 3.88
N SER A 249 -10.04 -12.07 2.62
CA SER A 249 -8.84 -12.33 1.82
C SER A 249 -8.06 -11.07 1.49
N VAL A 250 -8.77 -10.02 1.06
CA VAL A 250 -8.15 -8.72 0.76
C VAL A 250 -7.67 -8.03 2.03
N PHE A 251 -8.49 -8.02 3.08
CA PHE A 251 -8.17 -7.38 4.36
C PHE A 251 -6.93 -8.01 4.99
N SER A 252 -6.90 -9.35 5.08
CA SER A 252 -5.77 -10.06 5.68
C SER A 252 -4.51 -9.80 4.86
N THR A 253 -4.56 -9.93 3.52
CA THR A 253 -3.38 -9.67 2.67
C THR A 253 -2.81 -8.26 2.86
N VAL A 254 -3.66 -7.24 2.86
CA VAL A 254 -3.23 -5.85 3.08
C VAL A 254 -2.62 -5.68 4.47
N SER A 255 -3.29 -6.21 5.50
CA SER A 255 -2.82 -6.14 6.88
C SER A 255 -1.47 -6.82 7.03
N THR A 256 -1.35 -8.06 6.57
CA THR A 256 -0.14 -8.88 6.61
C THR A 256 1.02 -8.23 5.85
N PHE A 257 0.78 -7.71 4.63
CA PHE A 257 1.82 -7.07 3.82
C PHE A 257 2.30 -5.76 4.45
N SER A 258 1.39 -4.95 4.99
CA SER A 258 1.75 -3.69 5.65
C SER A 258 2.32 -3.91 7.04
N ASN A 259 2.37 -5.14 7.58
CA ASN A 259 2.67 -5.43 8.99
C ASN A 259 1.70 -4.70 9.94
N CYS A 260 0.41 -4.60 9.58
CA CYS A 260 -0.59 -3.99 10.46
C CYS A 260 -0.86 -4.90 11.65
N GLY A 261 -1.40 -6.10 11.41
CA GLY A 261 -1.73 -7.09 12.44
C GLY A 261 -3.21 -7.26 12.73
N PHE A 262 -4.05 -6.40 12.14
CA PHE A 262 -5.49 -6.60 12.18
C PHE A 262 -5.89 -7.80 11.33
N ILE A 263 -6.76 -8.63 11.89
CA ILE A 263 -7.44 -9.70 11.17
C ILE A 263 -8.94 -9.58 11.49
N PRO A 264 -9.86 -9.88 10.54
CA PRO A 264 -11.29 -9.68 10.77
C PRO A 264 -11.91 -10.56 11.87
N THR A 265 -11.19 -11.57 12.36
CA THR A 265 -11.60 -12.44 13.47
C THR A 265 -11.10 -11.89 14.80
N ASN A 266 -11.92 -12.01 15.84
CA ASN A 266 -11.61 -11.48 17.17
C ASN A 266 -10.38 -12.13 17.81
N GLU A 267 -10.20 -13.44 17.57
CA GLU A 267 -9.06 -14.21 18.09
C GLU A 267 -7.84 -14.13 17.16
N ASN A 268 -7.81 -13.17 16.22
CA ASN A 268 -6.75 -13.06 15.21
C ASN A 268 -6.55 -14.41 14.47
N MET A 269 -5.32 -14.83 14.20
CA MET A 269 -5.02 -16.09 13.52
C MET A 269 -5.14 -17.35 14.41
N ILE A 270 -5.47 -17.21 15.70
CA ILE A 270 -5.75 -18.36 16.59
C ILE A 270 -6.92 -19.18 16.03
N ALA A 271 -7.92 -18.54 15.44
CA ALA A 271 -9.06 -19.20 14.77
C ALA A 271 -8.62 -20.13 13.61
N PHE A 272 -7.42 -19.91 13.07
CA PHE A 272 -6.84 -20.68 11.97
C PHE A 272 -5.57 -21.45 12.37
N LYS A 273 -5.32 -21.65 13.67
CA LYS A 273 -4.07 -22.24 14.18
C LYS A 273 -3.73 -23.64 13.66
N THR A 274 -4.74 -24.41 13.23
CA THR A 274 -4.57 -25.74 12.62
C THR A 274 -4.37 -25.70 11.10
N LYS A 275 -4.49 -24.53 10.48
CA LYS A 275 -4.48 -24.33 9.02
C LYS A 275 -3.11 -23.89 8.54
N SER A 276 -2.16 -24.82 8.55
CA SER A 276 -0.75 -24.56 8.18
C SER A 276 -0.56 -23.88 6.83
N GLY A 277 -1.40 -24.21 5.83
CA GLY A 277 -1.28 -23.59 4.50
C GLY A 277 -1.59 -22.09 4.50
N LEU A 278 -2.60 -21.65 5.26
CA LEU A 278 -2.91 -20.23 5.41
C LEU A 278 -1.77 -19.51 6.15
N LEU A 279 -1.30 -20.10 7.26
CA LEU A 279 -0.22 -19.52 8.06
C LEU A 279 1.07 -19.36 7.24
N LEU A 280 1.46 -20.36 6.44
CA LEU A 280 2.63 -20.24 5.57
C LEU A 280 2.46 -19.18 4.49
N LEU A 281 1.26 -19.08 3.90
CA LEU A 281 0.97 -18.08 2.90
C LEU A 281 1.10 -16.66 3.46
N LEU A 282 0.53 -16.42 4.64
CA LEU A 282 0.59 -15.12 5.31
C LEU A 282 2.02 -14.84 5.82
N ALA A 283 2.72 -15.82 6.41
CA ALA A 283 4.12 -15.65 6.80
C ALA A 283 5.01 -15.22 5.62
N ALA A 284 4.81 -15.80 4.43
CA ALA A 284 5.51 -15.38 3.23
C ALA A 284 5.17 -13.93 2.84
N GLN A 285 3.91 -13.51 3.00
CA GLN A 285 3.49 -12.13 2.74
C GLN A 285 4.08 -11.12 3.75
N VAL A 286 4.20 -11.47 5.04
CA VAL A 286 4.88 -10.62 6.05
C VAL A 286 6.34 -10.37 5.65
N LEU A 287 7.03 -11.40 5.14
CA LEU A 287 8.40 -11.26 4.67
C LEU A 287 8.48 -10.41 3.39
N LEU A 288 7.57 -10.58 2.44
CA LEU A 288 7.48 -9.73 1.24
C LEU A 288 7.08 -8.28 1.56
N GLY A 289 6.42 -8.07 2.70
CA GLY A 289 6.03 -6.77 3.24
C GLY A 289 7.21 -5.96 3.77
N ASN A 290 6.93 -5.07 4.72
CA ASN A 290 7.89 -4.09 5.24
C ASN A 290 9.20 -4.75 5.71
N THR A 291 9.14 -5.98 6.25
CA THR A 291 10.27 -6.71 6.84
C THR A 291 11.46 -6.90 5.88
N LEU A 292 11.21 -7.38 4.65
CA LEU A 292 12.27 -7.58 3.63
C LEU A 292 11.97 -6.84 2.32
N TYR A 293 11.10 -5.83 2.36
CA TYR A 293 10.76 -5.02 1.19
C TYR A 293 12.02 -4.52 0.44
N PRO A 294 13.06 -3.95 1.08
CA PRO A 294 14.28 -3.52 0.38
C PRO A 294 14.98 -4.63 -0.40
N PHE A 295 14.94 -5.87 0.12
CA PHE A 295 15.55 -7.03 -0.52
C PHE A 295 14.75 -7.48 -1.74
N PHE A 296 13.44 -7.65 -1.58
CA PHE A 296 12.57 -8.08 -2.67
C PHE A 296 12.41 -7.02 -3.76
N LEU A 297 12.43 -5.72 -3.40
CA LEU A 297 12.45 -4.63 -4.37
C LEU A 297 13.70 -4.69 -5.25
N ARG A 298 14.89 -4.84 -4.64
CA ARG A 298 16.14 -4.93 -5.40
C ARG A 298 16.15 -6.16 -6.30
N PHE A 299 15.67 -7.30 -5.79
CA PHE A 299 15.49 -8.51 -6.59
C PHE A 299 14.54 -8.28 -7.77
N ALA A 300 13.40 -7.61 -7.56
CA ALA A 300 12.45 -7.29 -8.62
C ALA A 300 13.07 -6.40 -9.71
N ILE A 301 13.84 -5.37 -9.33
CA ILE A 301 14.55 -4.50 -10.29
C ILE A 301 15.57 -5.31 -11.09
N TRP A 302 16.30 -6.22 -10.45
CA TRP A 302 17.25 -7.11 -11.12
C TRP A 302 16.58 -8.06 -12.11
N VAL A 303 15.45 -8.67 -11.74
CA VAL A 303 14.65 -9.48 -12.65
C VAL A 303 14.16 -8.64 -13.85
N LEU A 304 13.69 -7.42 -13.60
CA LEU A 304 13.25 -6.51 -14.67
C LEU A 304 14.40 -6.07 -15.58
N GLU A 305 15.60 -5.85 -15.05
CA GLU A 305 16.81 -5.58 -15.84
C GLU A 305 17.08 -6.75 -16.80
N LYS A 306 17.03 -7.99 -16.29
CA LYS A 306 17.28 -9.20 -17.08
C LYS A 306 16.22 -9.45 -18.14
N ILE A 307 14.95 -9.20 -17.85
CA ILE A 307 13.85 -9.44 -18.78
C ILE A 307 13.77 -8.35 -19.85
N THR A 308 13.92 -7.07 -19.48
CA THR A 308 13.67 -5.95 -20.39
C THR A 308 14.94 -5.42 -21.07
N GLY A 309 16.13 -5.67 -20.52
CA GLY A 309 17.40 -5.14 -21.02
C GLY A 309 17.54 -3.62 -20.94
N LYS A 310 16.65 -2.93 -20.21
CA LYS A 310 16.65 -1.47 -20.10
C LYS A 310 17.80 -0.95 -19.24
N ARG A 311 18.51 0.07 -19.74
CA ARG A 311 19.69 0.68 -19.07
C ARG A 311 19.32 1.35 -17.74
N GLU A 312 18.07 1.79 -17.60
CA GLU A 312 17.51 2.44 -16.41
C GLU A 312 17.51 1.52 -15.19
N PHE A 313 17.16 0.24 -15.36
CA PHE A 313 17.19 -0.72 -14.24
C PHE A 313 18.61 -1.03 -13.79
N GLY A 314 19.54 -1.17 -14.74
CA GLY A 314 20.97 -1.30 -14.42
C GLY A 314 21.53 -0.06 -13.72
N TYR A 315 21.08 1.14 -14.11
CA TYR A 315 21.44 2.38 -13.43
C TYR A 315 20.93 2.40 -11.98
N LEU A 316 19.67 2.00 -11.73
CA LEU A 316 19.10 1.91 -10.38
C LEU A 316 19.91 0.98 -9.46
N LEU A 317 20.31 -0.19 -9.96
CA LEU A 317 21.04 -1.18 -9.16
C LEU A 317 22.46 -0.76 -8.79
N ARG A 318 23.11 0.02 -9.67
CA ARG A 318 24.50 0.52 -9.50
C ARG A 318 24.56 1.82 -8.73
N ASN A 319 23.66 2.75 -9.01
CA ASN A 319 23.67 4.12 -8.48
C ASN A 319 22.56 4.35 -7.44
N HIS A 320 22.39 3.39 -6.54
CA HIS A 320 21.31 3.41 -5.55
C HIS A 320 21.34 4.65 -4.62
N ARG A 321 22.52 5.20 -4.32
CA ARG A 321 22.68 6.45 -3.55
C ARG A 321 22.19 7.68 -4.29
N ASP A 322 22.45 7.76 -5.59
CA ASP A 322 22.17 8.95 -6.39
C ASP A 322 20.67 9.15 -6.66
N VAL A 323 19.90 8.07 -6.57
CA VAL A 323 18.44 8.05 -6.78
C VAL A 323 17.68 8.62 -5.59
N GLY A 324 18.26 8.59 -4.39
CA GLY A 324 17.67 9.17 -3.17
C GLY A 324 16.42 8.43 -2.68
N TYR A 325 16.36 7.10 -2.85
CA TYR A 325 15.26 6.28 -2.32
C TYR A 325 15.77 5.33 -1.26
N ASP A 326 15.35 5.54 -0.01
CA ASP A 326 15.92 4.89 1.18
C ASP A 326 15.79 3.36 1.17
N HIS A 327 14.69 2.83 0.63
CA HIS A 327 14.48 1.38 0.53
C HIS A 327 15.29 0.72 -0.59
N LEU A 328 15.94 1.47 -1.49
CA LEU A 328 16.85 0.90 -2.48
C LEU A 328 18.26 0.75 -1.91
N LEU A 329 18.46 -0.34 -1.18
CA LEU A 329 19.75 -0.66 -0.57
C LEU A 329 20.78 -1.18 -1.58
N SER A 330 22.06 -1.09 -1.21
CA SER A 330 23.15 -1.75 -1.96
C SER A 330 22.98 -3.28 -1.92
N SER A 331 23.61 -4.00 -2.85
CA SER A 331 23.52 -5.47 -2.88
C SER A 331 24.01 -6.12 -1.58
N VAL A 332 25.06 -5.54 -0.99
CA VAL A 332 25.66 -6.05 0.25
C VAL A 332 24.75 -5.77 1.44
N HIS A 333 24.23 -4.54 1.57
CA HIS A 333 23.33 -4.18 2.67
C HIS A 333 22.00 -4.94 2.59
N SER A 334 21.47 -5.12 1.39
CA SER A 334 20.27 -5.90 1.14
C SER A 334 20.44 -7.37 1.53
N ALA A 335 21.57 -7.99 1.16
CA ALA A 335 21.89 -9.37 1.56
C ALA A 335 22.12 -9.49 3.08
N PHE A 336 22.78 -8.52 3.71
CA PHE A 336 22.99 -8.49 5.15
C PHE A 336 21.66 -8.33 5.92
N LEU A 337 20.74 -7.50 5.41
CA LEU A 337 19.39 -7.39 5.95
C LEU A 337 18.67 -8.74 5.91
N ALA A 338 18.67 -9.41 4.75
CA ALA A 338 18.05 -10.74 4.64
C ALA A 338 18.69 -11.76 5.60
N LEU A 339 20.03 -11.77 5.69
CA LEU A 339 20.75 -12.67 6.59
C LEU A 339 20.42 -12.41 8.06
N THR A 340 20.36 -11.15 8.50
CA THR A 340 20.03 -10.81 9.89
C THR A 340 18.59 -11.17 10.23
N VAL A 341 17.63 -10.89 9.34
CA VAL A 341 16.23 -11.30 9.53
C VAL A 341 16.10 -12.81 9.66
N LEU A 342 16.72 -13.58 8.75
CA LEU A 342 16.69 -15.05 8.80
C LEU A 342 17.37 -15.59 10.06
N SER A 343 18.47 -14.97 10.50
CA SER A 343 19.17 -15.36 11.73
C SER A 343 18.31 -15.15 12.97
N PHE A 344 17.64 -13.99 13.07
CA PHE A 344 16.73 -13.72 14.19
C PHE A 344 15.52 -14.66 14.19
N ILE A 345 14.94 -14.95 13.01
CA ILE A 345 13.86 -15.94 12.91
C ILE A 345 14.35 -17.32 13.37
N LEU A 346 15.54 -17.75 12.95
CA LEU A 346 16.10 -19.04 13.37
C LEU A 346 16.30 -19.11 14.89
N VAL A 347 16.91 -18.09 15.49
CA VAL A 347 17.13 -18.03 16.95
C VAL A 347 15.81 -18.09 17.70
N GLN A 348 14.82 -17.31 17.26
CA GLN A 348 13.50 -17.30 17.89
C GLN A 348 12.76 -18.63 17.72
N ILE A 349 12.86 -19.31 16.56
CA ILE A 349 12.28 -20.65 16.38
C ILE A 349 12.90 -21.63 17.37
N ILE A 350 14.24 -21.62 17.52
CA ILE A 350 14.92 -22.49 18.48
C ILE A 350 14.40 -22.24 19.89
N LEU A 351 14.38 -20.98 20.34
CA LEU A 351 13.91 -20.62 21.68
C LEU A 351 12.44 -20.97 21.90
N PHE A 352 11.57 -20.64 20.94
CA PHE A 352 10.14 -20.92 21.02
C PHE A 352 9.87 -22.42 21.03
N CYS A 353 10.52 -23.20 20.17
CA CYS A 353 10.41 -24.66 20.19
C CYS A 353 10.98 -25.27 21.49
N THR A 354 12.02 -24.69 22.11
CA THR A 354 12.53 -25.26 23.38
C THR A 354 11.60 -25.00 24.57
N LEU A 355 10.93 -23.86 24.61
CA LEU A 355 10.17 -23.42 25.79
C LEU A 355 8.67 -23.70 25.67
N GLU A 356 8.09 -23.68 24.47
CA GLU A 356 6.63 -23.73 24.26
C GLU A 356 6.13 -25.01 23.60
N TRP A 357 7.01 -25.97 23.25
CA TRP A 357 6.58 -27.13 22.47
C TRP A 357 5.44 -27.94 23.11
N ASN A 358 5.38 -27.93 24.44
CA ASN A 358 4.38 -28.64 25.23
C ASN A 358 3.37 -27.70 25.93
N SER A 359 3.27 -26.44 25.51
CA SER A 359 2.32 -25.50 26.11
C SER A 359 0.89 -25.68 25.60
N GLU A 360 -0.06 -25.14 26.35
CA GLU A 360 -1.49 -25.22 26.02
C GLU A 360 -1.84 -24.52 24.70
N GLY A 361 -1.12 -23.44 24.34
CA GLY A 361 -1.30 -22.72 23.08
C GLY A 361 -1.15 -23.62 21.84
N LEU A 362 -0.21 -24.57 21.91
CA LEU A 362 0.11 -25.55 20.86
C LEU A 362 -0.54 -26.94 21.10
N ALA A 363 -1.43 -27.05 22.08
CA ALA A 363 -2.17 -28.28 22.34
C ALA A 363 -3.08 -28.66 21.15
N GLY A 364 -3.22 -29.96 20.90
CA GLY A 364 -4.07 -30.50 19.82
C GLY A 364 -3.51 -30.36 18.40
N MET A 365 -2.30 -29.81 18.22
CA MET A 365 -1.62 -29.72 16.93
C MET A 365 -0.67 -30.89 16.68
N SER A 366 -0.54 -31.30 15.42
CA SER A 366 0.52 -32.22 15.00
C SER A 366 1.90 -31.56 15.06
N TRP A 367 2.97 -32.36 15.05
CA TRP A 367 4.34 -31.84 15.06
C TRP A 367 4.61 -30.81 13.94
N TYR A 368 4.09 -31.08 12.73
CA TYR A 368 4.19 -30.17 11.58
C TYR A 368 3.40 -28.88 11.80
N GLN A 369 2.17 -28.98 12.31
CA GLN A 369 1.36 -27.80 12.62
C GLN A 369 2.01 -26.92 13.70
N ARG A 370 2.60 -27.53 14.74
CA ARG A 370 3.34 -26.81 15.78
C ARG A 370 4.51 -26.03 15.21
N PHE A 371 5.30 -26.65 14.34
CA PHE A 371 6.43 -25.99 13.69
C PHE A 371 5.95 -24.81 12.83
N VAL A 372 4.92 -25.00 12.01
CA VAL A 372 4.37 -23.91 11.17
C VAL A 372 3.77 -22.77 12.00
N ALA A 373 3.04 -23.08 13.08
CA ALA A 373 2.51 -22.09 14.00
C ALA A 373 3.65 -21.31 14.69
N THR A 374 4.70 -22.01 15.12
CA THR A 374 5.90 -21.39 15.69
C THR A 374 6.59 -20.45 14.70
N LEU A 375 6.82 -20.92 13.46
CA LEU A 375 7.38 -20.11 12.38
C LEU A 375 6.54 -18.85 12.13
N PHE A 376 5.22 -19.00 12.04
CA PHE A 376 4.31 -17.88 11.84
C PHE A 376 4.38 -16.88 12.99
N GLN A 377 4.33 -17.35 14.24
CA GLN A 377 4.40 -16.48 15.42
C GLN A 377 5.72 -15.70 15.47
N VAL A 378 6.83 -16.36 15.18
CA VAL A 378 8.16 -15.76 15.19
C VAL A 378 8.34 -14.77 14.03
N VAL A 379 7.84 -15.07 12.84
CA VAL A 379 7.87 -14.12 11.71
C VAL A 379 7.09 -12.85 12.05
N ASN A 380 5.98 -12.97 12.78
CA ASN A 380 5.15 -11.84 13.18
C ASN A 380 5.68 -11.04 14.38
N SER A 381 6.71 -11.54 15.09
CA SER A 381 7.31 -10.86 16.25
C SER A 381 7.89 -9.47 15.93
N ARG A 382 8.23 -9.18 14.68
CA ARG A 382 8.81 -7.89 14.26
C ARG A 382 7.71 -6.96 13.72
N HIS A 383 6.94 -6.38 14.64
CA HIS A 383 5.91 -5.38 14.39
C HIS A 383 4.77 -5.77 13.43
N ALA A 384 4.56 -7.05 13.12
CA ALA A 384 3.47 -7.44 12.21
C ALA A 384 2.13 -7.63 12.90
N GLY A 385 2.13 -7.92 14.21
CA GLY A 385 0.93 -7.88 15.07
C GLY A 385 -0.04 -9.07 14.95
N GLU A 386 0.16 -9.99 14.00
CA GLU A 386 -0.66 -11.21 13.91
C GLU A 386 -0.18 -12.27 14.91
N SER A 387 -1.11 -12.90 15.63
CA SER A 387 -0.80 -14.00 16.55
C SER A 387 -1.62 -15.25 16.24
N VAL A 388 -0.95 -16.41 16.34
CA VAL A 388 -1.56 -17.74 16.18
C VAL A 388 -1.70 -18.49 17.51
N VAL A 389 -1.03 -17.97 18.55
CA VAL A 389 -1.14 -18.41 19.93
C VAL A 389 -1.56 -17.23 20.81
N ASP A 390 -2.18 -17.54 21.95
CA ASP A 390 -2.53 -16.54 22.94
C ASP A 390 -1.26 -16.10 23.68
N ILE A 391 -0.87 -14.83 23.47
CA ILE A 391 0.34 -14.23 24.04
C ILE A 391 0.30 -14.22 25.58
N SER A 392 -0.89 -14.21 26.19
CA SER A 392 -1.05 -14.25 27.64
C SER A 392 -0.66 -15.60 28.27
N THR A 393 -0.64 -16.67 27.46
CA THR A 393 -0.32 -18.05 27.91
C THR A 393 1.12 -18.46 27.65
N ILE A 394 1.89 -17.62 26.94
CA ILE A 394 3.29 -17.87 26.60
C ILE A 394 4.19 -17.60 27.81
N SER A 395 5.27 -18.36 27.94
CA SER A 395 6.30 -18.15 28.97
C SER A 395 6.88 -16.74 28.98
N SER A 396 7.17 -16.23 30.18
CA SER A 396 7.72 -14.89 30.37
C SER A 396 9.04 -14.66 29.63
N ALA A 397 9.85 -15.72 29.42
CA ALA A 397 11.10 -15.63 28.68
C ALA A 397 10.87 -15.27 27.20
N ILE A 398 9.86 -15.85 26.56
CA ILE A 398 9.53 -15.50 25.16
C ILE A 398 8.85 -14.15 25.08
N LEU A 399 8.06 -13.76 26.10
CA LEU A 399 7.50 -12.41 26.13
C LEU A 399 8.61 -11.35 26.16
N VAL A 400 9.65 -11.54 26.99
CA VAL A 400 10.84 -10.66 26.99
C VAL A 400 11.54 -10.67 25.63
N LEU A 401 11.66 -11.83 24.99
CA LEU A 401 12.22 -11.94 23.65
C LEU A 401 11.41 -11.15 22.62
N PHE A 402 10.07 -11.24 22.64
CA PHE A 402 9.20 -10.45 21.76
C PHE A 402 9.32 -8.95 22.03
N VAL A 403 9.44 -8.54 23.30
CA VAL A 403 9.67 -7.12 23.67
C VAL A 403 11.02 -6.59 23.18
N ILE A 404 12.05 -7.44 23.02
CA ILE A 404 13.34 -7.02 22.45
C ILE A 404 13.28 -6.96 20.90
N MET A 405 12.40 -7.75 20.30
CA MET A 405 12.25 -7.86 18.85
C MET A 405 11.32 -6.79 18.25
N MET A 406 10.32 -6.35 19.01
CA MET A 406 9.50 -5.16 18.79
C MET A 406 10.20 -3.93 19.39
#